data_AF-A0A1H7HMQ4-F1
#
_entry.id   AF-A0A1H7HMQ4-F1
#
_cell.length_a   1.000
_cell.length_b   1.000
_cell.length_c   1.000
_cell.angle_alpha   90.00
_cell.angle_beta   90.00
_cell.angle_gamma   90.00
#
_symmetry.space_group_name_H-M   'P 1'
#
loop_
_entity.id
_entity.type
_entity.pdbx_description
1 polymer ?
#
loop_
_entity_poly.entity_id
_entity_poly.type
_entity_poly.pdbx_seq_one_letter_code
_entity_poly.pdbx_strand_id
1 'polypeptide(L)'
;MKYLFSALLIVVGYGMFGQTSQNFTFNKNEVIISKDISETKNIIVFNGEVTEEETSSSTPILGKIKEKENTVYFIPLVPFGWNQKYTVFYNHTIRYFSLPIPKDYESLKISKIFPSASRLPSNILKWYIKFSKPINKNNIYKYIRFVSDSGDTIPRAILPLENALISDDGTLLTIWVEPGRQKRNLIPNKQLGSVFSNNKKYQLVISKEIKDTNGVSMLEDFYKQFIIINADRNKPNIRNWQIKIPIADSMSDLLIYFEESIDYGSSIDNILILDDKGQSVKGDCTLLNEEKIFSFKPKKQWKKGKYEIYFDSAIEDLAGNNLNRLFDDEIHNTSKIITPSQNHKLEFIIK
;
A
#
# COMPACT_ATOMS: atom_id res chain seq x y z
N MET A 1 92.40 45.28 -2.66
CA MET A 1 91.56 44.71 -3.73
C MET A 1 90.81 43.52 -3.12
N LYS A 2 89.48 43.62 -3.14
CA LYS A 2 88.37 42.73 -2.68
C LYS A 2 88.66 41.39 -1.97
N TYR A 3 88.08 41.27 -0.76
CA TYR A 3 87.67 40.03 -0.11
C TYR A 3 86.50 39.35 -0.86
N LEU A 4 86.41 38.03 -0.82
CA LEU A 4 85.15 37.30 -0.98
C LEU A 4 85.11 36.06 -0.07
N PHE A 5 84.24 36.12 0.92
CA PHE A 5 83.68 34.99 1.66
C PHE A 5 82.53 34.40 0.81
N SER A 6 82.33 33.09 0.83
CA SER A 6 81.03 32.49 0.53
C SER A 6 80.70 31.39 1.55
N ALA A 7 79.51 31.53 2.12
CA ALA A 7 78.98 30.79 3.24
C ALA A 7 78.12 29.60 2.80
N LEU A 8 78.10 28.58 3.66
CA LEU A 8 77.27 27.38 3.57
C LEU A 8 75.82 27.73 3.94
N LEU A 9 74.85 27.46 3.06
CA LEU A 9 73.42 27.66 3.33
C LEU A 9 72.78 26.31 3.68
N ILE A 10 72.33 26.16 4.93
CA ILE A 10 71.46 25.07 5.37
C ILE A 10 70.02 25.53 5.20
N VAL A 11 69.25 24.85 4.35
CA VAL A 11 67.81 25.06 4.19
C VAL A 11 67.08 24.03 5.04
N VAL A 12 66.50 24.47 6.16
CA VAL A 12 65.53 23.70 6.95
C VAL A 12 64.18 23.86 6.29
N GLY A 13 63.71 22.81 5.61
CA GLY A 13 62.36 22.75 5.06
C GLY A 13 61.34 22.49 6.17
N TYR A 14 60.51 23.49 6.48
CA TYR A 14 59.27 23.28 7.23
C TYR A 14 58.30 22.46 6.36
N GLY A 15 58.05 21.22 6.75
CA GLY A 15 56.99 20.41 6.16
C GLY A 15 55.63 21.01 6.50
N MET A 16 54.97 21.60 5.50
CA MET A 16 53.54 21.89 5.57
C MET A 16 52.79 20.56 5.52
N PHE A 17 52.22 20.13 6.64
CA PHE A 17 51.18 19.10 6.64
C PHE A 17 49.97 19.67 5.90
N GLY A 18 49.74 19.21 4.66
CA GLY A 18 48.50 19.46 3.95
C GLY A 18 47.37 18.72 4.65
N GLN A 19 46.40 19.44 5.19
CA GLN A 19 45.10 18.87 5.57
C GLN A 19 44.47 18.24 4.33
N THR A 20 44.41 16.92 4.28
CA THR A 20 43.61 16.21 3.28
C THR A 20 42.14 16.52 3.56
N SER A 21 41.47 17.24 2.65
CA SER A 21 40.04 17.53 2.79
C SER A 21 39.24 16.23 2.92
N GLN A 22 38.45 16.09 3.98
CA GLN A 22 37.54 14.96 4.15
C GLN A 22 36.58 14.89 2.96
N ASN A 23 36.64 13.80 2.19
CA ASN A 23 35.77 13.56 1.06
C ASN A 23 34.57 12.72 1.48
N PHE A 24 33.36 13.21 1.17
CA PHE A 24 32.10 12.53 1.39
C PHE A 24 31.57 11.99 0.07
N THR A 25 31.10 10.74 0.06
CA THR A 25 30.36 10.15 -1.05
C THR A 25 29.04 9.62 -0.52
N PHE A 26 27.94 10.00 -1.17
CA PHE A 26 26.59 9.63 -0.78
C PHE A 26 26.01 8.67 -1.79
N ASN A 27 25.70 7.47 -1.35
CA ASN A 27 25.08 6.43 -2.16
C ASN A 27 23.74 6.02 -1.55
N LYS A 28 22.92 5.32 -2.33
CA LYS A 28 21.61 4.81 -1.89
C LYS A 28 21.68 3.98 -0.60
N ASN A 29 22.74 3.19 -0.45
CA ASN A 29 22.89 2.20 0.61
C ASN A 29 23.94 2.56 1.66
N GLU A 30 24.67 3.66 1.48
CA GLU A 30 25.75 4.03 2.40
C GLU A 30 26.20 5.49 2.24
N VAL A 31 26.73 6.03 3.33
CA VAL A 31 27.58 7.23 3.33
C VAL A 31 29.01 6.78 3.51
N ILE A 32 29.89 7.22 2.63
CA ILE A 32 31.32 6.90 2.64
C ILE A 32 32.10 8.17 2.94
N ILE A 33 33.00 8.11 3.91
CA ILE A 33 33.83 9.24 4.33
C ILE A 33 35.30 8.82 4.33
N SER A 34 36.14 9.56 3.62
CA SER A 34 37.59 9.39 3.70
C SER A 34 38.10 10.02 5.00
N LYS A 35 38.75 9.22 5.84
CA LYS A 35 39.24 9.56 7.17
C LYS A 35 40.61 10.25 7.09
N ASP A 36 40.95 11.03 8.12
CA ASP A 36 42.35 11.35 8.47
C ASP A 36 42.76 10.56 9.73
N ILE A 37 44.01 10.10 9.78
CA ILE A 37 44.48 8.97 10.63
C ILE A 37 44.19 9.15 12.14
N SER A 38 43.99 10.38 12.62
CA SER A 38 43.89 10.75 14.04
C SER A 38 42.48 10.84 14.64
N GLU A 39 41.40 10.68 13.87
CA GLU A 39 40.06 11.03 14.40
C GLU A 39 39.22 9.83 14.88
N THR A 40 38.69 9.93 16.11
CA THR A 40 37.71 8.99 16.68
C THR A 40 36.28 9.51 16.56
N LYS A 41 35.46 8.71 15.86
CA LYS A 41 34.02 8.45 15.94
C LYS A 41 33.10 9.57 16.46
N ASN A 42 32.33 10.14 15.53
CA ASN A 42 30.88 10.32 15.66
C ASN A 42 30.28 10.59 14.26
N ILE A 43 29.92 9.53 13.53
CA ILE A 43 29.01 9.69 12.37
C ILE A 43 27.58 9.56 12.87
N ILE A 44 26.81 10.62 12.66
CA ILE A 44 25.37 10.64 12.93
C ILE A 44 24.70 11.11 11.66
N VAL A 45 23.69 10.37 11.22
CA VAL A 45 22.95 10.70 10.00
C VAL A 45 21.51 10.99 10.40
N PHE A 46 20.96 12.08 9.89
CA PHE A 46 19.59 12.51 10.16
C PHE A 46 18.77 12.57 8.87
N ASN A 47 17.46 12.40 9.03
CA ASN A 47 16.50 12.70 7.98
C ASN A 47 16.18 14.20 7.99
N GLY A 48 16.18 14.84 6.83
CA GLY A 48 16.00 16.29 6.69
C GLY A 48 17.31 17.09 6.71
N GLU A 49 17.19 18.40 6.58
CA GLU A 49 18.26 19.37 6.83
C GLU A 49 18.23 19.71 8.33
N VAL A 50 19.19 19.16 9.08
CA VAL A 50 19.31 19.31 10.53
C VAL A 50 20.56 20.13 10.81
N THR A 51 20.41 21.26 11.49
CA THR A 51 21.53 22.10 11.90
C THR A 51 22.23 21.54 13.14
N GLU A 52 23.41 22.07 13.49
CA GLU A 52 24.16 21.61 14.69
C GLU A 52 23.33 21.74 15.97
N GLU A 53 22.59 22.84 16.13
CA GLU A 53 21.74 23.13 17.29
C GLU A 53 20.58 22.11 17.42
N GLU A 54 20.04 21.66 16.28
CA GLU A 54 18.91 20.74 16.21
C GLU A 54 19.32 19.27 16.38
N THR A 55 20.61 18.94 16.38
CA THR A 55 21.09 17.56 16.53
C THR A 55 20.59 16.90 17.82
N SER A 56 20.46 17.69 18.89
CA SER A 56 20.03 17.23 20.22
C SER A 56 18.55 16.85 20.30
N SER A 57 17.70 17.43 19.45
CA SER A 57 16.25 17.20 19.41
C SER A 57 15.83 16.33 18.22
N SER A 58 16.76 16.03 17.30
CA SER A 58 16.53 15.21 16.12
C SER A 58 16.79 13.72 16.39
N THR A 59 16.01 12.85 15.75
CA THR A 59 16.20 11.40 15.85
C THR A 59 17.17 10.91 14.77
N PRO A 60 18.31 10.30 15.13
CA PRO A 60 19.23 9.74 14.15
C PRO A 60 18.63 8.58 13.36
N ILE A 61 19.03 8.46 12.10
CA ILE A 61 18.81 7.28 11.28
C ILE A 61 19.61 6.12 11.87
N LEU A 62 18.94 5.01 12.15
CA LEU A 62 19.60 3.79 12.60
C LEU A 62 20.42 3.18 11.46
N GLY A 63 21.62 2.72 11.77
CA GLY A 63 22.52 2.12 10.81
C GLY A 63 23.71 1.42 11.46
N LYS A 64 24.49 0.72 10.64
CA LYS A 64 25.76 0.10 11.03
C LYS A 64 26.91 0.97 10.56
N ILE A 65 27.91 1.14 11.42
CA ILE A 65 29.16 1.80 11.07
C ILE A 65 30.20 0.71 10.80
N LYS A 66 30.87 0.79 9.66
CA LYS A 66 32.03 -0.07 9.33
C LYS A 66 33.22 0.80 9.02
N GLU A 67 34.40 0.29 9.33
CA GLU A 67 35.67 0.96 9.06
C GLU A 67 36.56 0.02 8.25
N LYS A 68 37.23 0.57 7.25
CA LYS A 68 38.25 -0.15 6.47
C LYS A 68 39.35 0.83 6.11
N GLU A 69 40.58 0.52 6.54
CA GLU A 69 41.77 1.36 6.30
C GLU A 69 41.52 2.82 6.70
N ASN A 70 41.42 3.72 5.72
CA ASN A 70 41.21 5.15 5.90
C ASN A 70 39.81 5.59 5.46
N THR A 71 38.81 4.72 5.59
CA THR A 71 37.42 4.98 5.16
C THR A 71 36.41 4.52 6.20
N VAL A 72 35.44 5.39 6.48
CA VAL A 72 34.27 5.12 7.33
C VAL A 72 33.04 4.96 6.45
N TYR A 73 32.25 3.92 6.74
CA TYR A 73 30.99 3.62 6.08
C TYR A 73 29.87 3.70 7.10
N PHE A 74 28.83 4.47 6.81
CA PHE A 74 27.55 4.36 7.51
C PHE A 74 26.53 3.70 6.58
N ILE A 75 26.02 2.55 6.99
CA ILE A 75 25.05 1.74 6.25
C ILE A 75 23.72 1.84 7.00
N PRO A 76 22.74 2.63 6.52
CA PRO A 76 21.46 2.76 7.20
C PRO A 76 20.71 1.43 7.20
N LEU A 77 19.86 1.23 8.21
CA LEU A 77 18.99 0.06 8.33
C LEU A 77 17.99 -0.01 7.17
N VAL A 78 17.54 1.15 6.69
CA VAL A 78 16.69 1.32 5.51
C VAL A 78 17.45 2.20 4.51
N PRO A 79 17.59 1.81 3.23
CA PRO A 79 18.25 2.63 2.21
C PRO A 79 17.70 4.05 2.13
N PHE A 80 18.55 5.04 1.83
CA PHE A 80 18.16 6.44 1.71
C PHE A 80 17.13 6.63 0.59
N GLY A 81 16.13 7.47 0.76
CA GLY A 81 15.12 7.80 -0.24
C GLY A 81 15.68 8.64 -1.39
N TRP A 82 15.06 8.54 -2.56
CA TRP A 82 15.37 9.43 -3.68
C TRP A 82 14.71 10.80 -3.48
N ASN A 83 15.43 11.86 -3.84
CA ASN A 83 15.06 13.26 -3.66
C ASN A 83 14.62 13.62 -2.24
N GLN A 84 15.05 12.82 -1.26
CA GLN A 84 14.85 13.07 0.16
C GLN A 84 16.09 13.77 0.71
N LYS A 85 15.86 14.76 1.56
CA LYS A 85 16.93 15.54 2.19
C LYS A 85 17.47 14.76 3.40
N TYR A 86 18.78 14.79 3.56
CA TYR A 86 19.50 14.15 4.66
C TYR A 86 20.63 15.04 5.15
N THR A 87 21.06 14.78 6.38
CA THR A 87 22.22 15.43 6.99
C THR A 87 23.17 14.37 7.53
N VAL A 88 24.46 14.53 7.26
CA VAL A 88 25.53 13.77 7.92
C VAL A 88 26.32 14.73 8.79
N PHE A 89 26.40 14.41 10.08
CA PHE A 89 27.30 15.03 11.04
C PHE A 89 28.50 14.09 11.23
N TYR A 90 29.71 14.58 10.96
CA TYR A 90 30.96 13.85 11.16
C TYR A 90 32.05 14.80 11.64
N ASN A 91 32.55 14.61 12.87
CA ASN A 91 33.64 15.39 13.46
C ASN A 91 33.49 16.91 13.26
N HIS A 92 32.36 17.47 13.71
CA HIS A 92 31.97 18.88 13.56
C HIS A 92 31.75 19.37 12.13
N THR A 93 31.87 18.48 11.14
CA THR A 93 31.52 18.76 9.75
C THR A 93 30.09 18.33 9.49
N ILE A 94 29.28 19.27 9.00
CA ILE A 94 27.92 19.02 8.54
C ILE A 94 27.92 18.95 7.02
N ARG A 95 27.26 17.93 6.47
CA ARG A 95 26.96 17.81 5.05
C ARG A 95 25.49 17.52 4.84
N TYR A 96 24.84 18.38 4.09
CA TYR A 96 23.50 18.13 3.56
C TYR A 96 23.62 17.39 2.24
N PHE A 97 22.76 16.40 2.01
CA PHE A 97 22.73 15.69 0.74
C PHE A 97 21.32 15.23 0.39
N SER A 98 21.10 15.01 -0.90
CA SER A 98 19.96 14.29 -1.44
C SER A 98 20.46 13.46 -2.62
N LEU A 99 19.75 12.36 -2.91
CA LEU A 99 20.09 11.50 -4.04
C LEU A 99 19.11 11.77 -5.19
N PRO A 100 19.58 12.08 -6.41
CA PRO A 100 18.68 12.34 -7.53
C PRO A 100 17.89 11.08 -7.89
N ILE A 101 16.66 11.25 -8.36
CA ILE A 101 15.85 10.13 -8.88
C ILE A 101 16.53 9.61 -10.16
N PRO A 102 16.77 8.29 -10.31
CA PRO A 102 17.30 7.71 -11.54
C PRO A 102 16.42 8.05 -12.76
N LYS A 103 17.02 8.26 -13.93
CA LYS A 103 16.29 8.65 -15.16
C LYS A 103 15.31 7.57 -15.63
N ASP A 104 15.61 6.31 -15.35
CA ASP A 104 14.83 5.12 -15.67
C ASP A 104 13.90 4.69 -14.53
N TYR A 105 13.73 5.52 -13.50
CA TYR A 105 12.87 5.21 -12.37
C TYR A 105 11.39 5.19 -12.77
N GLU A 106 10.76 4.03 -12.69
CA GLU A 106 9.31 3.92 -12.92
C GLU A 106 8.53 4.52 -11.77
N SER A 107 7.84 5.66 -11.97
CA SER A 107 7.06 6.30 -10.92
C SER A 107 5.91 5.42 -10.40
N LEU A 108 5.56 5.62 -9.13
CA LEU A 108 4.39 5.00 -8.51
C LEU A 108 3.12 5.42 -9.26
N LYS A 109 2.23 4.47 -9.53
CA LYS A 109 0.95 4.67 -10.18
C LYS A 109 -0.13 3.84 -9.48
N ILE A 110 -1.38 4.26 -9.62
CA ILE A 110 -2.52 3.41 -9.27
C ILE A 110 -2.84 2.55 -10.48
N SER A 111 -2.77 1.24 -10.30
CA SER A 111 -3.03 0.25 -11.34
C SER A 111 -4.50 -0.14 -11.43
N LYS A 112 -5.20 -0.25 -10.28
CA LYS A 112 -6.63 -0.55 -10.19
C LYS A 112 -7.25 0.08 -8.95
N ILE A 113 -8.55 0.37 -9.03
CA ILE A 113 -9.38 0.72 -7.88
C ILE A 113 -10.61 -0.18 -7.87
N PHE A 114 -10.98 -0.64 -6.68
CA PHE A 114 -12.22 -1.36 -6.44
C PHE A 114 -13.06 -0.62 -5.37
N PRO A 115 -14.38 -0.55 -5.53
CA PRO A 115 -15.13 -1.08 -6.68
C PRO A 115 -14.84 -0.33 -7.98
N SER A 116 -14.85 -1.03 -9.10
CA SER A 116 -14.62 -0.41 -10.41
C SER A 116 -15.89 0.25 -10.97
N ALA A 117 -17.08 -0.17 -10.47
CA ALA A 117 -18.37 0.46 -10.73
C ALA A 117 -18.37 1.97 -10.50
N SER A 118 -19.17 2.69 -11.28
CA SER A 118 -19.40 4.14 -11.11
C SER A 118 -20.73 4.46 -10.44
N ARG A 119 -21.55 3.44 -10.11
CA ARG A 119 -22.80 3.56 -9.36
C ARG A 119 -22.69 2.67 -8.12
N LEU A 120 -22.71 3.27 -6.93
CA LEU A 120 -22.38 2.57 -5.68
C LEU A 120 -23.48 2.79 -4.64
N PRO A 121 -23.80 1.80 -3.79
CA PRO A 121 -24.78 1.98 -2.74
C PRO A 121 -24.30 3.03 -1.73
N SER A 122 -25.22 3.79 -1.13
CA SER A 122 -24.86 4.83 -0.15
C SER A 122 -24.20 4.29 1.12
N ASN A 123 -24.35 2.99 1.37
CA ASN A 123 -23.71 2.26 2.46
C ASN A 123 -22.51 1.42 2.03
N ILE A 124 -21.85 1.76 0.91
CA ILE A 124 -20.57 1.13 0.54
C ILE A 124 -19.59 1.15 1.71
N LEU A 125 -18.97 0.00 1.99
CA LEU A 125 -18.18 -0.20 3.19
C LEU A 125 -16.67 -0.11 2.95
N LYS A 126 -16.18 -0.63 1.82
CA LYS A 126 -14.75 -0.76 1.55
C LYS A 126 -14.37 -0.26 0.17
N TRP A 127 -13.14 0.22 0.07
CA TRP A 127 -12.44 0.51 -1.17
C TRP A 127 -11.08 -0.14 -1.15
N TYR A 128 -10.58 -0.49 -2.34
CA TYR A 128 -9.24 -1.05 -2.52
C TYR A 128 -8.50 -0.25 -3.56
N ILE A 129 -7.27 0.17 -3.23
CA ILE A 129 -6.38 0.86 -4.15
C ILE A 129 -5.19 -0.04 -4.42
N LYS A 130 -5.06 -0.52 -5.65
CA LYS A 130 -3.92 -1.31 -6.08
C LYS A 130 -2.89 -0.41 -6.74
N PHE A 131 -1.74 -0.26 -6.11
CA PHE A 131 -0.58 0.45 -6.62
C PHE A 131 0.26 -0.42 -7.57
N SER A 132 1.06 0.20 -8.43
CA SER A 132 1.97 -0.50 -9.35
C SER A 132 3.16 -1.15 -8.64
N LYS A 133 3.46 -0.73 -7.40
CA LYS A 133 4.58 -1.19 -6.59
C LYS A 133 4.35 -0.85 -5.11
N PRO A 134 5.15 -1.41 -4.18
CA PRO A 134 4.93 -1.23 -2.74
C PRO A 134 4.95 0.24 -2.32
N ILE A 135 4.02 0.63 -1.46
CA ILE A 135 3.92 2.00 -0.95
C ILE A 135 4.50 2.18 0.45
N ASN A 136 4.86 3.42 0.76
CA ASN A 136 5.06 3.84 2.14
C ASN A 136 3.69 4.04 2.80
N LYS A 137 3.41 3.23 3.83
CA LYS A 137 2.11 3.20 4.52
C LYS A 137 1.93 4.28 5.60
N ASN A 138 2.98 5.01 5.93
CA ASN A 138 2.96 5.97 7.04
C ASN A 138 1.99 7.12 6.75
N ASN A 139 1.02 7.32 7.64
CA ASN A 139 -0.01 8.34 7.54
C ASN A 139 -0.76 8.33 6.19
N ILE A 140 -0.90 7.16 5.56
CA ILE A 140 -1.42 7.03 4.19
C ILE A 140 -2.80 7.67 4.01
N TYR A 141 -3.66 7.59 5.03
CA TYR A 141 -5.03 8.12 4.99
C TYR A 141 -5.11 9.64 4.83
N LYS A 142 -4.06 10.41 5.15
CA LYS A 142 -4.07 11.88 4.94
C LYS A 142 -4.05 12.27 3.46
N TYR A 143 -3.61 11.34 2.61
CA TYR A 143 -3.51 11.54 1.16
C TYR A 143 -4.76 11.09 0.41
N ILE A 144 -5.79 10.64 1.13
CA ILE A 144 -6.96 10.02 0.53
C ILE A 144 -8.20 10.68 1.11
N ARG A 145 -9.08 11.14 0.23
CA ARG A 145 -10.30 11.84 0.63
C ARG A 145 -11.43 11.59 -0.34
N PHE A 146 -12.65 11.62 0.18
CA PHE A 146 -13.85 11.74 -0.64
C PHE A 146 -14.23 13.22 -0.73
N VAL A 147 -14.60 13.67 -1.91
CA VAL A 147 -15.07 15.03 -2.16
C VAL A 147 -16.46 15.01 -2.80
N SER A 148 -17.29 15.99 -2.48
CA SER A 148 -18.60 16.21 -3.09
C SER A 148 -18.48 16.79 -4.50
N ASP A 149 -19.60 16.86 -5.22
CA ASP A 149 -19.72 17.57 -6.51
C ASP A 149 -19.39 19.08 -6.42
N SER A 150 -19.50 19.68 -5.22
CA SER A 150 -19.07 21.07 -4.95
C SER A 150 -17.56 21.22 -4.70
N GLY A 151 -16.81 20.11 -4.63
CA GLY A 151 -15.38 20.08 -4.31
C GLY A 151 -15.06 20.02 -2.81
N ASP A 152 -16.08 19.96 -1.94
CA ASP A 152 -15.89 19.93 -0.50
C ASP A 152 -15.46 18.54 -0.03
N THR A 153 -14.46 18.48 0.85
CA THR A 153 -14.05 17.21 1.47
C THR A 153 -15.12 16.72 2.44
N ILE A 154 -15.52 15.46 2.32
CA ILE A 154 -16.49 14.85 3.22
C ILE A 154 -15.80 14.54 4.56
N PRO A 155 -16.20 15.21 5.66
CA PRO A 155 -15.55 15.02 6.95
C PRO A 155 -15.82 13.61 7.49
N ARG A 156 -14.80 13.00 8.13
CA ARG A 156 -14.87 11.68 8.76
C ARG A 156 -15.57 10.64 7.85
N ALA A 157 -15.13 10.59 6.59
CA ALA A 157 -15.64 9.65 5.60
C ALA A 157 -14.87 8.32 5.61
N ILE A 158 -13.58 8.36 5.99
CA ILE A 158 -12.69 7.20 6.07
C ILE A 158 -12.39 6.95 7.55
N LEU A 159 -12.37 5.68 7.95
CA LEU A 159 -11.84 5.26 9.25
C LEU A 159 -10.31 5.12 9.14
N PRO A 160 -9.52 6.04 9.72
CA PRO A 160 -8.07 5.89 9.74
C PRO A 160 -7.68 4.80 10.74
N LEU A 161 -6.87 3.84 10.27
CA LEU A 161 -6.29 2.81 11.12
C LEU A 161 -4.82 3.16 11.41
N GLU A 162 -4.39 2.99 12.66
CA GLU A 162 -2.98 3.19 13.03
C GLU A 162 -2.06 2.28 12.20
N ASN A 163 -2.47 1.03 12.05
CA ASN A 163 -1.88 0.09 11.12
C ASN A 163 -2.76 0.01 9.87
N ALA A 164 -2.35 0.71 8.81
CA ALA A 164 -3.01 0.64 7.51
C ALA A 164 -3.08 -0.82 7.02
N LEU A 165 -4.26 -1.22 6.53
CA LEU A 165 -4.51 -2.55 5.98
C LEU A 165 -3.94 -2.64 4.57
N ILE A 166 -2.71 -3.14 4.47
CA ILE A 166 -2.01 -3.32 3.20
C ILE A 166 -1.64 -4.79 3.05
N SER A 167 -1.76 -5.30 1.82
CA SER A 167 -1.31 -6.65 1.45
C SER A 167 0.17 -6.88 1.78
N ASP A 168 0.56 -8.14 1.89
CA ASP A 168 1.94 -8.54 2.22
C ASP A 168 2.98 -8.02 1.21
N ASP A 169 2.61 -7.96 -0.07
CA ASP A 169 3.44 -7.39 -1.14
C ASP A 169 3.49 -5.85 -1.12
N GLY A 170 2.73 -5.19 -0.24
CA GLY A 170 2.71 -3.74 -0.08
C GLY A 170 1.94 -2.98 -1.16
N THR A 171 1.25 -3.66 -2.08
CA THR A 171 0.66 -3.03 -3.29
C THR A 171 -0.84 -2.77 -3.21
N LEU A 172 -1.58 -3.41 -2.31
CA LEU A 172 -3.03 -3.27 -2.18
C LEU A 172 -3.38 -2.64 -0.84
N LEU A 173 -3.93 -1.42 -0.86
CA LEU A 173 -4.44 -0.74 0.32
C LEU A 173 -5.95 -0.94 0.44
N THR A 174 -6.42 -1.38 1.60
CA THR A 174 -7.84 -1.44 1.96
C THR A 174 -8.24 -0.21 2.77
N ILE A 175 -9.30 0.45 2.35
CA ILE A 175 -9.90 1.62 3.00
C ILE A 175 -11.28 1.25 3.50
N TRP A 176 -11.55 1.57 4.76
CA TRP A 176 -12.90 1.50 5.31
C TRP A 176 -13.57 2.86 5.21
N VAL A 177 -14.72 2.89 4.57
CA VAL A 177 -15.67 4.01 4.70
C VAL A 177 -16.24 3.93 6.11
N GLU A 178 -16.24 5.03 6.85
CA GLU A 178 -16.54 5.11 8.29
C GLU A 178 -17.68 4.14 8.70
N PRO A 179 -17.36 2.97 9.29
CA PRO A 179 -18.33 1.92 9.54
C PRO A 179 -19.45 2.37 10.48
N GLY A 180 -19.11 3.23 11.44
CA GLY A 180 -20.06 3.82 12.37
C GLY A 180 -21.14 4.68 11.70
N ARG A 181 -20.90 5.15 10.47
CA ARG A 181 -21.84 5.91 9.65
C ARG A 181 -22.58 5.06 8.63
N GLN A 182 -22.21 3.79 8.42
CA GLN A 182 -22.97 2.87 7.55
C GLN A 182 -24.09 2.14 8.28
N LYS A 183 -23.94 1.99 9.61
CA LYS A 183 -24.94 1.38 10.48
C LYS A 183 -25.91 2.40 11.04
N ARG A 184 -27.21 2.25 10.75
CA ARG A 184 -28.27 3.23 11.09
C ARG A 184 -28.36 3.52 12.59
N ASN A 185 -28.12 2.51 13.43
CA ASN A 185 -28.37 2.62 14.88
C ASN A 185 -27.15 3.07 15.70
N LEU A 186 -25.98 3.25 15.07
CA LEU A 186 -24.77 3.68 15.75
C LEU A 186 -24.69 5.21 15.93
N ILE A 187 -24.02 5.63 17.00
CA ILE A 187 -23.86 7.04 17.38
C ILE A 187 -23.33 7.91 16.22
N PRO A 188 -22.28 7.49 15.46
CA PRO A 188 -21.77 8.34 14.38
C PRO A 188 -22.80 8.57 13.27
N ASN A 189 -23.59 7.56 12.88
CA ASN A 189 -24.68 7.75 11.91
C ASN A 189 -25.77 8.68 12.46
N LYS A 190 -26.19 8.51 13.72
CA LYS A 190 -27.20 9.38 14.34
C LYS A 190 -26.77 10.86 14.41
N GLN A 191 -25.48 11.11 14.61
CA GLN A 191 -24.93 12.47 14.75
C GLN A 191 -24.53 13.11 13.41
N LEU A 192 -23.96 12.34 12.48
CA LEU A 192 -23.35 12.85 11.24
C LEU A 192 -24.06 12.37 9.96
N GLY A 193 -25.06 11.51 10.08
CA GLY A 193 -25.69 10.81 8.97
C GLY A 193 -24.76 9.83 8.25
N SER A 194 -25.26 9.25 7.16
CA SER A 194 -24.45 8.44 6.24
C SER A 194 -23.35 9.28 5.60
N VAL A 195 -22.24 8.62 5.23
CA VAL A 195 -21.12 9.29 4.53
C VAL A 195 -21.58 9.89 3.20
N PHE A 196 -22.39 9.15 2.47
CA PHE A 196 -22.88 9.54 1.16
C PHE A 196 -24.39 9.71 1.15
N SER A 197 -24.89 10.68 0.37
CA SER A 197 -26.31 10.87 0.12
C SER A 197 -26.72 10.30 -1.23
N ASN A 198 -27.90 9.68 -1.29
CA ASN A 198 -28.45 9.13 -2.54
C ASN A 198 -28.57 10.19 -3.63
N ASN A 199 -28.40 9.75 -4.88
CA ASN A 199 -28.52 10.55 -6.11
C ASN A 199 -27.54 11.72 -6.21
N LYS A 200 -26.43 11.69 -5.48
CA LYS A 200 -25.35 12.67 -5.58
C LYS A 200 -24.09 12.08 -6.22
N LYS A 201 -23.27 12.97 -6.78
CA LYS A 201 -21.95 12.68 -7.34
C LYS A 201 -20.86 12.98 -6.32
N TYR A 202 -19.83 12.15 -6.35
CA TYR A 202 -18.65 12.27 -5.50
C TYR A 202 -17.40 11.85 -6.27
N GLN A 203 -16.24 12.21 -5.73
CA GLN A 203 -14.95 11.74 -6.19
C GLN A 203 -14.14 11.17 -5.02
N LEU A 204 -13.50 10.02 -5.25
CA LEU A 204 -12.36 9.58 -4.47
C LEU A 204 -11.10 10.24 -5.04
N VAL A 205 -10.42 11.03 -4.23
CA VAL A 205 -9.16 11.70 -4.57
C VAL A 205 -8.03 11.03 -3.83
N ILE A 206 -7.00 10.64 -4.58
CA ILE A 206 -5.77 10.06 -4.05
C ILE A 206 -4.62 10.97 -4.47
N SER A 207 -4.01 11.62 -3.49
CA SER A 207 -2.99 12.63 -3.71
C SER A 207 -1.71 12.02 -4.28
N LYS A 208 -1.08 12.77 -5.19
CA LYS A 208 0.23 12.44 -5.73
C LYS A 208 1.33 12.36 -4.68
N GLU A 209 1.10 12.96 -3.51
CA GLU A 209 2.05 12.97 -2.41
C GLU A 209 2.26 11.59 -1.77
N ILE A 210 1.43 10.58 -2.09
CA ILE A 210 1.72 9.18 -1.73
C ILE A 210 3.07 8.78 -2.32
N LYS A 211 3.90 8.18 -1.47
CA LYS A 211 5.26 7.75 -1.82
C LYS A 211 5.35 6.23 -1.91
N ASP A 212 6.21 5.75 -2.79
CA ASP A 212 6.69 4.38 -2.74
C ASP A 212 7.68 4.15 -1.58
N THR A 213 8.14 2.90 -1.42
CA THR A 213 9.13 2.54 -0.39
C THR A 213 10.50 3.19 -0.59
N ASN A 214 10.78 3.79 -1.75
CA ASN A 214 11.99 4.58 -2.00
C ASN A 214 11.79 6.09 -1.75
N GLY A 215 10.62 6.50 -1.26
CA GLY A 215 10.32 7.90 -0.96
C GLY A 215 9.90 8.75 -2.17
N VAL A 216 9.70 8.13 -3.34
CA VAL A 216 9.30 8.84 -4.57
C VAL A 216 7.77 8.92 -4.66
N SER A 217 7.27 10.13 -4.85
CA SER A 217 5.85 10.43 -5.03
C SER A 217 5.30 9.95 -6.37
N MET A 218 3.97 9.84 -6.49
CA MET A 218 3.30 9.72 -7.78
C MET A 218 3.47 11.03 -8.59
N LEU A 219 3.23 10.97 -9.90
CA LEU A 219 3.37 12.13 -10.79
C LEU A 219 2.19 13.11 -10.69
N GLU A 220 0.98 12.58 -10.50
CA GLU A 220 -0.28 13.32 -10.51
C GLU A 220 -1.28 12.74 -9.52
N ASP A 221 -2.25 13.56 -9.14
CA ASP A 221 -3.37 13.10 -8.31
C ASP A 221 -4.24 12.15 -9.12
N PHE A 222 -4.82 11.15 -8.46
CA PHE A 222 -5.76 10.24 -9.07
C PHE A 222 -7.18 10.53 -8.62
N TYR A 223 -8.13 10.47 -9.55
CA TYR A 223 -9.53 10.76 -9.31
C TYR A 223 -10.42 9.62 -9.80
N LYS A 224 -11.32 9.12 -8.94
CA LYS A 224 -12.40 8.20 -9.32
C LYS A 224 -13.75 8.84 -9.03
N GLN A 225 -14.49 9.16 -10.09
CA GLN A 225 -15.86 9.64 -10.01
C GLN A 225 -16.85 8.49 -9.81
N PHE A 226 -17.88 8.74 -9.00
CA PHE A 226 -19.00 7.82 -8.80
C PHE A 226 -20.29 8.56 -8.41
N ILE A 227 -21.42 7.90 -8.65
CA ILE A 227 -22.76 8.32 -8.26
C ILE A 227 -23.28 7.37 -7.19
N ILE A 228 -23.93 7.93 -6.19
CA ILE A 228 -24.49 7.15 -5.09
C ILE A 228 -25.94 6.80 -5.37
N ILE A 229 -26.28 5.52 -5.27
CA ILE A 229 -27.63 4.98 -5.35
C ILE A 229 -28.16 4.63 -3.96
N ASN A 230 -29.37 4.07 -3.90
CA ASN A 230 -29.96 3.65 -2.63
C ASN A 230 -29.06 2.67 -1.89
N ALA A 231 -29.13 2.71 -0.56
CA ALA A 231 -28.42 1.76 0.28
C ALA A 231 -28.88 0.34 -0.04
N ASP A 232 -27.93 -0.59 -0.13
CA ASP A 232 -28.24 -2.00 -0.25
C ASP A 232 -28.40 -2.64 1.14
N ARG A 233 -29.51 -3.34 1.30
CA ARG A 233 -29.99 -3.92 2.56
C ARG A 233 -30.45 -5.36 2.36
N ASN A 234 -30.07 -5.98 1.25
CA ASN A 234 -30.24 -7.39 1.01
C ASN A 234 -28.88 -8.07 1.19
N LYS A 235 -28.87 -9.35 1.55
CA LYS A 235 -27.62 -10.12 1.54
C LYS A 235 -27.50 -10.87 0.22
N PRO A 236 -26.27 -11.17 -0.23
CA PRO A 236 -26.08 -11.99 -1.41
C PRO A 236 -26.70 -13.39 -1.21
N ASN A 237 -27.29 -13.92 -2.27
CA ASN A 237 -27.88 -15.26 -2.27
C ASN A 237 -27.28 -16.10 -3.40
N ILE A 238 -26.43 -17.07 -3.05
CA ILE A 238 -25.73 -17.91 -4.02
C ILE A 238 -26.66 -18.69 -4.96
N ARG A 239 -27.91 -18.95 -4.54
CA ARG A 239 -28.88 -19.70 -5.35
C ARG A 239 -29.34 -18.95 -6.59
N ASN A 240 -29.16 -17.63 -6.60
CA ASN A 240 -29.50 -16.78 -7.73
C ASN A 240 -28.31 -16.60 -8.69
N TRP A 241 -27.12 -17.04 -8.30
CA TRP A 241 -25.92 -16.91 -9.13
C TRP A 241 -25.95 -17.93 -10.27
N GLN A 242 -25.55 -17.48 -11.45
CA GLN A 242 -25.52 -18.32 -12.65
C GLN A 242 -24.10 -18.78 -12.93
N ILE A 243 -23.94 -20.03 -13.35
CA ILE A 243 -22.65 -20.61 -13.68
C ILE A 243 -22.60 -20.90 -15.18
N LYS A 244 -21.57 -20.38 -15.86
CA LYS A 244 -21.20 -20.84 -17.19
C LYS A 244 -20.15 -21.93 -17.05
N ILE A 245 -20.60 -23.15 -17.32
CA ILE A 245 -19.78 -24.36 -17.21
C ILE A 245 -18.69 -24.34 -18.30
N PRO A 246 -17.43 -24.62 -17.95
CA PRO A 246 -16.33 -24.69 -18.91
C PRO A 246 -16.42 -25.95 -19.80
N ILE A 247 -15.70 -25.92 -20.91
CA ILE A 247 -15.66 -27.00 -21.90
C ILE A 247 -14.65 -28.07 -21.44
N ALA A 248 -15.04 -29.34 -21.57
CA ALA A 248 -14.16 -30.49 -21.31
C ALA A 248 -12.87 -30.44 -22.14
N ASP A 249 -11.79 -30.99 -21.59
CA ASP A 249 -10.48 -31.11 -22.25
C ASP A 249 -9.92 -29.76 -22.75
N SER A 250 -10.32 -28.67 -22.08
CA SER A 250 -9.95 -27.31 -22.42
C SER A 250 -9.52 -26.50 -21.20
N MET A 251 -8.91 -25.34 -21.45
CA MET A 251 -8.53 -24.34 -20.44
C MET A 251 -9.55 -23.20 -20.34
N SER A 252 -10.78 -23.39 -20.82
CA SER A 252 -11.80 -22.36 -20.79
C SER A 252 -12.15 -21.97 -19.36
N ASP A 253 -12.38 -20.69 -19.13
CA ASP A 253 -12.73 -20.17 -17.81
C ASP A 253 -14.08 -20.73 -17.32
N LEU A 254 -14.15 -21.04 -16.02
CA LEU A 254 -15.42 -21.16 -15.29
C LEU A 254 -15.87 -19.73 -14.94
N LEU A 255 -17.10 -19.36 -15.30
CA LEU A 255 -17.65 -18.04 -14.95
C LEU A 255 -18.82 -18.17 -13.98
N ILE A 256 -18.84 -17.33 -12.96
CA ILE A 256 -19.95 -17.16 -12.02
C ILE A 256 -20.47 -15.73 -12.17
N TYR A 257 -21.75 -15.60 -12.48
CA TYR A 257 -22.45 -14.32 -12.63
C TYR A 257 -23.23 -14.02 -11.35
N PHE A 258 -22.84 -12.95 -10.68
CA PHE A 258 -23.50 -12.43 -9.50
C PHE A 258 -24.66 -11.51 -9.89
N GLU A 259 -25.63 -11.34 -8.98
CA GLU A 259 -26.76 -10.41 -9.17
C GLU A 259 -26.32 -8.94 -9.01
N GLU A 260 -25.20 -8.72 -8.33
CA GLU A 260 -24.65 -7.41 -8.01
C GLU A 260 -23.12 -7.45 -7.93
N SER A 261 -22.51 -6.27 -7.71
CA SER A 261 -21.07 -6.17 -7.49
C SER A 261 -20.71 -6.76 -6.13
N ILE A 262 -19.75 -7.69 -6.11
CA ILE A 262 -19.26 -8.30 -4.87
C ILE A 262 -17.95 -7.60 -4.44
N ASP A 263 -17.70 -7.54 -3.13
CA ASP A 263 -16.50 -6.94 -2.57
C ASP A 263 -15.23 -7.68 -3.02
N TYR A 264 -14.27 -6.92 -3.58
CA TYR A 264 -13.06 -7.46 -4.19
C TYR A 264 -12.20 -8.27 -3.20
N GLY A 265 -11.92 -7.69 -2.02
CA GLY A 265 -11.00 -8.28 -1.05
C GLY A 265 -11.55 -9.54 -0.39
N SER A 266 -12.86 -9.60 -0.16
CA SER A 266 -13.53 -10.78 0.41
C SER A 266 -13.77 -11.89 -0.60
N SER A 267 -13.62 -11.66 -1.91
CA SER A 267 -13.98 -12.66 -2.93
C SER A 267 -12.80 -13.43 -3.51
N ILE A 268 -11.69 -12.75 -3.77
CA ILE A 268 -10.66 -13.27 -4.69
C ILE A 268 -10.02 -14.59 -4.23
N ASP A 269 -9.95 -14.82 -2.91
CA ASP A 269 -9.35 -16.00 -2.28
C ASP A 269 -10.36 -16.88 -1.52
N ASN A 270 -11.65 -16.53 -1.57
CA ASN A 270 -12.71 -17.18 -0.77
C ASN A 270 -13.69 -17.99 -1.62
N ILE A 271 -13.42 -18.14 -2.91
CA ILE A 271 -14.18 -19.02 -3.82
C ILE A 271 -13.27 -20.17 -4.26
N LEU A 272 -13.64 -21.38 -3.85
CA LEU A 272 -12.85 -22.60 -4.09
C LEU A 272 -13.59 -23.52 -5.06
N ILE A 273 -12.89 -24.01 -6.06
CA ILE A 273 -13.40 -25.02 -6.99
C ILE A 273 -12.81 -26.37 -6.57
N LEU A 274 -13.68 -27.36 -6.33
CA LEU A 274 -13.31 -28.70 -5.91
C LEU A 274 -13.68 -29.71 -7.01
N ASP A 275 -12.82 -30.70 -7.24
CA ASP A 275 -13.11 -31.83 -8.12
C ASP A 275 -13.99 -32.89 -7.44
N ASP A 276 -14.28 -33.98 -8.15
CA ASP A 276 -15.10 -35.11 -7.69
C ASP A 276 -14.51 -35.84 -6.46
N LYS A 277 -13.24 -35.60 -6.14
CA LYS A 277 -12.53 -36.14 -4.97
C LYS A 277 -12.43 -35.12 -3.83
N GLY A 278 -13.04 -33.94 -3.98
CA GLY A 278 -12.96 -32.85 -3.02
C GLY A 278 -11.61 -32.11 -3.03
N GLN A 279 -10.78 -32.29 -4.05
CA GLN A 279 -9.49 -31.63 -4.15
C GLN A 279 -9.62 -30.27 -4.84
N SER A 280 -8.94 -29.25 -4.32
CA SER A 280 -8.94 -27.91 -4.91
C SER A 280 -8.30 -27.90 -6.31
N VAL A 281 -9.06 -27.44 -7.30
CA VAL A 281 -8.58 -27.16 -8.64
C VAL A 281 -7.72 -25.90 -8.57
N LYS A 282 -6.49 -25.97 -9.09
CA LYS A 282 -5.58 -24.82 -9.17
C LYS A 282 -5.91 -23.97 -10.38
N GLY A 283 -6.01 -22.66 -10.18
CA GLY A 283 -6.31 -21.68 -11.22
C GLY A 283 -6.01 -20.26 -10.75
N ASP A 284 -6.17 -19.31 -11.67
CA ASP A 284 -6.13 -17.88 -11.39
C ASP A 284 -7.55 -17.34 -11.32
N CYS A 285 -7.83 -16.53 -10.31
CA CYS A 285 -9.11 -15.87 -10.11
C CYS A 285 -9.05 -14.42 -10.60
N THR A 286 -10.13 -13.91 -11.20
CA THR A 286 -10.27 -12.49 -11.54
C THR A 286 -11.73 -12.08 -11.47
N LEU A 287 -12.00 -10.88 -10.95
CA LEU A 287 -13.30 -10.24 -11.01
C LEU A 287 -13.38 -9.34 -12.25
N LEU A 288 -14.47 -9.48 -13.00
CA LEU A 288 -14.76 -8.80 -14.25
C LEU A 288 -16.10 -8.06 -14.15
N ASN A 289 -16.34 -7.15 -15.08
CA ASN A 289 -17.61 -6.44 -15.23
C ASN A 289 -18.10 -5.81 -13.93
N GLU A 290 -17.32 -4.88 -13.37
CA GLU A 290 -17.67 -4.22 -12.11
C GLU A 290 -17.83 -5.19 -10.94
N GLU A 291 -16.97 -6.20 -10.88
CA GLU A 291 -17.01 -7.25 -9.85
C GLU A 291 -18.33 -8.05 -9.81
N LYS A 292 -19.08 -8.08 -10.92
CA LYS A 292 -20.31 -8.88 -11.09
C LYS A 292 -20.06 -10.25 -11.69
N ILE A 293 -18.86 -10.50 -12.21
CA ILE A 293 -18.49 -11.78 -12.80
C ILE A 293 -17.19 -12.25 -12.17
N PHE A 294 -17.21 -13.41 -11.52
CA PHE A 294 -16.01 -14.13 -11.12
C PHE A 294 -15.58 -15.06 -12.25
N SER A 295 -14.35 -14.88 -12.73
CA SER A 295 -13.70 -15.79 -13.68
C SER A 295 -12.62 -16.59 -12.98
N PHE A 296 -12.66 -17.91 -13.15
CA PHE A 296 -11.63 -18.83 -12.75
C PHE A 296 -11.01 -19.51 -13.97
N LYS A 297 -9.75 -19.20 -14.22
CA LYS A 297 -8.95 -19.82 -15.29
C LYS A 297 -8.12 -20.97 -14.72
N PRO A 298 -8.36 -22.23 -15.10
CA PRO A 298 -7.64 -23.34 -14.51
C PRO A 298 -6.16 -23.35 -14.97
N LYS A 299 -5.27 -23.97 -14.19
CA LYS A 299 -3.87 -24.21 -14.59
C LYS A 299 -3.68 -25.46 -15.44
N LYS A 300 -4.69 -26.33 -15.49
CA LYS A 300 -4.71 -27.58 -16.26
C LYS A 300 -6.07 -27.73 -16.94
N GLN A 301 -6.12 -28.48 -18.03
CA GLN A 301 -7.37 -28.71 -18.75
C GLN A 301 -8.42 -29.35 -17.84
N TRP A 302 -9.66 -28.93 -17.99
CA TRP A 302 -10.79 -29.53 -17.30
C TRP A 302 -10.96 -30.99 -17.70
N LYS A 303 -11.28 -31.82 -16.72
CA LYS A 303 -11.70 -33.20 -16.96
C LYS A 303 -13.21 -33.25 -16.95
N LYS A 304 -13.78 -34.23 -17.65
CA LYS A 304 -15.19 -34.57 -17.51
C LYS A 304 -15.44 -35.08 -16.09
N GLY A 305 -16.54 -34.66 -15.49
CA GLY A 305 -16.85 -35.04 -14.11
C GLY A 305 -17.72 -34.04 -13.37
N LYS A 306 -17.97 -34.37 -12.10
CA LYS A 306 -18.67 -33.50 -11.15
C LYS A 306 -17.67 -32.58 -10.47
N TYR A 307 -18.10 -31.36 -10.22
CA TYR A 307 -17.34 -30.33 -9.52
C TYR A 307 -18.24 -29.60 -8.54
N GLU A 308 -17.63 -29.11 -7.46
CA GLU A 308 -18.28 -28.24 -6.48
C GLU A 308 -17.60 -26.86 -6.50
N ILE A 309 -18.39 -25.82 -6.26
CA ILE A 309 -17.92 -24.48 -5.95
C ILE A 309 -18.29 -24.21 -4.50
N TYR A 310 -17.29 -24.00 -3.66
CA TYR A 310 -17.44 -23.60 -2.28
C TYR A 310 -17.22 -22.09 -2.15
N PHE A 311 -18.14 -21.43 -1.46
CA PHE A 311 -18.10 -20.01 -1.16
C PHE A 311 -17.88 -19.83 0.33
N ASP A 312 -16.81 -19.15 0.73
CA ASP A 312 -16.64 -18.79 2.14
C ASP A 312 -17.76 -17.82 2.56
N SER A 313 -18.31 -18.04 3.75
CA SER A 313 -19.37 -17.18 4.27
C SER A 313 -18.95 -15.73 4.53
N ALA A 314 -17.64 -15.45 4.52
CA ALA A 314 -17.06 -14.12 4.62
C ALA A 314 -17.11 -13.30 3.31
N ILE A 315 -17.53 -13.90 2.19
CA ILE A 315 -17.79 -13.14 0.95
C ILE A 315 -18.89 -12.12 1.22
N GLU A 316 -18.64 -10.87 0.83
CA GLU A 316 -19.49 -9.71 1.08
C GLU A 316 -19.89 -9.02 -0.23
N ASP A 317 -21.05 -8.37 -0.26
CA ASP A 317 -21.35 -7.33 -1.26
C ASP A 317 -20.62 -6.00 -0.94
N LEU A 318 -20.83 -4.97 -1.76
CA LEU A 318 -20.24 -3.65 -1.53
C LEU A 318 -20.71 -2.97 -0.23
N ALA A 319 -21.89 -3.33 0.28
CA ALA A 319 -22.47 -2.83 1.52
C ALA A 319 -21.95 -3.58 2.78
N GLY A 320 -21.13 -4.61 2.58
CA GLY A 320 -20.59 -5.46 3.64
C GLY A 320 -21.54 -6.52 4.16
N ASN A 321 -22.67 -6.76 3.48
CA ASN A 321 -23.53 -7.88 3.83
C ASN A 321 -22.88 -9.16 3.33
N ASN A 322 -22.78 -10.16 4.21
CA ASN A 322 -22.17 -11.44 3.86
C ASN A 322 -23.25 -12.51 3.66
N LEU A 323 -22.83 -13.71 3.24
CA LEU A 323 -23.78 -14.80 2.92
C LEU A 323 -24.67 -15.21 4.11
N ASN A 324 -24.23 -14.93 5.34
CA ASN A 324 -24.96 -15.26 6.56
C ASN A 324 -25.87 -14.12 7.04
N ARG A 325 -25.43 -12.86 7.00
CA ARG A 325 -26.08 -11.73 7.70
C ARG A 325 -25.89 -10.38 6.99
N LEU A 326 -26.73 -9.40 7.33
CA LEU A 326 -26.54 -8.03 6.90
C LEU A 326 -25.44 -7.35 7.72
N PHE A 327 -24.76 -6.37 7.13
CA PHE A 327 -23.80 -5.56 7.87
C PHE A 327 -24.50 -4.75 8.96
N ASP A 328 -25.62 -4.13 8.61
CA ASP A 328 -26.44 -3.22 9.42
C ASP A 328 -27.45 -3.95 10.34
N ASP A 329 -27.24 -5.24 10.59
CA ASP A 329 -27.99 -5.96 11.63
C ASP A 329 -27.60 -5.44 13.02
N GLU A 330 -28.58 -5.42 13.93
CA GLU A 330 -28.34 -5.08 15.33
C GLU A 330 -27.43 -6.13 15.98
N ILE A 331 -26.51 -5.67 16.85
CA ILE A 331 -25.81 -6.56 17.75
C ILE A 331 -26.80 -6.92 18.85
N HIS A 332 -27.68 -7.88 18.60
CA HIS A 332 -28.40 -8.52 19.70
C HIS A 332 -27.36 -9.22 20.59
N ASN A 333 -27.50 -9.09 21.91
CA ASN A 333 -26.80 -9.95 22.88
C ASN A 333 -27.31 -11.39 22.71
N THR A 334 -26.93 -12.04 21.62
CA THR A 334 -27.17 -13.45 21.39
C THR A 334 -25.91 -14.19 21.80
N SER A 335 -25.97 -14.78 23.00
CA SER A 335 -25.25 -16.02 23.30
C SER A 335 -25.15 -16.86 22.04
N LYS A 336 -23.91 -17.07 21.58
CA LYS A 336 -23.48 -17.88 20.42
C LYS A 336 -24.52 -18.94 20.01
N ILE A 337 -25.48 -18.56 19.17
CA ILE A 337 -26.06 -19.51 18.23
C ILE A 337 -25.11 -19.44 17.06
N ILE A 338 -24.06 -20.26 17.14
CA ILE A 338 -23.31 -20.64 15.95
C ILE A 338 -24.33 -21.39 15.12
N THR A 339 -25.01 -20.71 14.22
CA THR A 339 -25.73 -21.39 13.15
C THR A 339 -24.68 -22.25 12.46
N PRO A 340 -24.85 -23.59 12.42
CA PRO A 340 -23.87 -24.46 11.79
C PRO A 340 -23.60 -23.91 10.40
N SER A 341 -22.31 -23.85 10.01
CA SER A 341 -21.85 -23.29 8.74
C SER A 341 -22.80 -23.76 7.64
N GLN A 342 -23.66 -22.86 7.15
CA GLN A 342 -24.41 -23.15 5.94
C GLN A 342 -23.33 -23.32 4.88
N ASN A 343 -23.17 -24.55 4.39
CA ASN A 343 -22.22 -24.83 3.34
C ASN A 343 -22.72 -24.12 2.09
N HIS A 344 -22.22 -22.93 1.83
CA HIS A 344 -22.53 -22.15 0.64
C HIS A 344 -21.85 -22.83 -0.55
N LYS A 345 -22.58 -23.73 -1.21
CA LYS A 345 -22.06 -24.57 -2.29
C LYS A 345 -22.97 -24.53 -3.52
N LEU A 346 -22.35 -24.61 -4.68
CA LEU A 346 -23.02 -24.90 -5.96
C LEU A 346 -22.32 -26.08 -6.63
N GLU A 347 -23.08 -26.90 -7.35
CA GLU A 347 -22.55 -28.06 -8.09
C GLU A 347 -22.67 -27.83 -9.60
N PHE A 348 -21.71 -28.35 -10.36
CA PHE A 348 -21.80 -28.39 -11.81
C PHE A 348 -21.13 -29.63 -12.40
N ILE A 349 -21.50 -29.98 -13.64
CA ILE A 349 -21.02 -31.16 -14.33
C ILE A 349 -20.43 -30.76 -15.69
N ILE A 350 -19.17 -31.13 -15.92
CA ILE A 350 -18.52 -31.02 -17.23
C ILE A 350 -18.76 -32.33 -17.98
N LYS A 351 -19.40 -32.23 -19.15
CA LYS A 351 -19.83 -33.38 -19.97
C LYS A 351 -18.83 -33.78 -21.05
#